data_AF-A0A0U3ARU9-F1
#
_entry.id   AF-A0A0U3ARU9-F1
#
_cell.length_a   1.000
_cell.length_b   1.000
_cell.length_c   1.000
_cell.angle_alpha   90.00
_cell.angle_beta   90.00
_cell.angle_gamma   90.00
#
_symmetry.space_group_name_H-M   'P 1'
#
loop_
_entity.id
_entity.type
_entity.pdbx_description
1 polymer ?
#
loop_
_entity_poly.entity_id
_entity_poly.type
_entity_poly.pdbx_seq_one_letter_code
_entity_poly.pdbx_strand_id
1 'polypeptide(L)' 'EVNFADDLAHNRLPFKLETQEEVKKMLLIKEVNGSKIYAKSGWGMDVTPQVGWLTGWVEQANGKKIPFSLN' A
#
# COMPACT_ATOMS: atom_id res chain seq x y z
N GLU A 1 -7.39 3.84 6.87
CA GLU A 1 -6.77 3.46 5.58
C GLU A 1 -6.11 2.06 5.60
N VAL A 2 -5.56 1.60 6.74
CA VAL A 2 -4.81 0.33 6.80
C VAL A 2 -5.61 -0.91 6.36
N ASN A 3 -6.93 -0.98 6.64
CA ASN A 3 -7.76 -2.10 6.19
C ASN A 3 -7.88 -2.20 4.66
N PHE A 4 -7.97 -1.05 3.97
CA PHE A 4 -7.97 -1.04 2.51
C PHE A 4 -6.64 -1.54 1.94
N ALA A 5 -5.52 -1.15 2.56
CA ALA A 5 -4.21 -1.66 2.19
C ALA A 5 -4.08 -3.17 2.45
N ASP A 6 -4.63 -3.69 3.56
CA ASP A 6 -4.66 -5.12 3.83
C ASP A 6 -5.46 -5.89 2.78
N ASP A 7 -6.63 -5.39 2.41
CA ASP A 7 -7.48 -6.03 1.41
C ASP A 7 -6.82 -6.02 0.03
N LEU A 8 -6.22 -4.91 -0.40
CA LEU A 8 -5.49 -4.85 -1.67
C LEU A 8 -4.27 -5.78 -1.67
N ALA A 9 -3.52 -5.81 -0.58
CA ALA A 9 -2.36 -6.69 -0.42
C ALA A 9 -2.76 -8.17 -0.58
N HIS A 10 -3.95 -8.54 -0.09
CA HIS A 10 -4.47 -9.91 -0.09
C HIS A 10 -5.50 -10.21 -1.19
N ASN A 11 -5.66 -9.33 -2.18
CA ASN A 11 -6.63 -9.49 -3.27
C ASN A 11 -8.10 -9.62 -2.82
N ARG A 12 -8.49 -9.01 -1.70
CA ARG A 12 -9.83 -9.12 -1.11
C ARG A 12 -10.78 -7.99 -1.50
N LEU A 13 -10.29 -6.97 -2.22
CA LEU A 13 -11.19 -5.94 -2.73
C LEU A 13 -12.15 -6.52 -3.79
N PRO A 14 -13.34 -5.95 -3.97
CA PRO A 14 -14.35 -6.44 -4.92
C PRO A 14 -14.02 -6.05 -6.37
N PHE A 15 -12.79 -6.31 -6.81
CA PHE A 15 -12.31 -6.12 -8.17
C PHE A 15 -11.73 -7.44 -8.71
N LYS A 16 -11.61 -7.53 -10.03
CA LYS A 16 -10.93 -8.67 -10.66
C LYS A 16 -9.52 -8.82 -10.10
N LEU A 17 -9.06 -10.06 -9.94
CA LEU A 17 -7.69 -10.36 -9.51
C LEU A 17 -6.66 -9.62 -10.35
N GLU A 18 -6.82 -9.65 -11.68
CA GLU A 18 -5.94 -8.96 -12.62
C GLU A 18 -5.83 -7.45 -12.34
N THR A 19 -6.98 -6.79 -12.13
CA THR A 19 -7.00 -5.35 -11.78
C THR A 19 -6.26 -5.05 -10.49
N GLN A 20 -6.42 -5.90 -9.46
CA GLN A 20 -5.70 -5.72 -8.20
C GLN A 20 -4.19 -5.94 -8.38
N GLU A 21 -3.77 -6.96 -9.13
CA GLU A 21 -2.36 -7.21 -9.42
C GLU A 21 -1.72 -6.10 -10.29
N GLU A 22 -2.45 -5.56 -11.26
CA GLU A 22 -2.01 -4.41 -12.06
C GLU A 22 -1.75 -3.18 -11.19
N VAL A 23 -2.69 -2.84 -10.31
CA VAL A 23 -2.51 -1.71 -9.38
C VAL A 23 -1.34 -1.97 -8.44
N LYS A 24 -1.19 -3.18 -7.89
CA LYS A 24 -0.05 -3.52 -7.01
C LYS A 24 1.29 -3.31 -7.70
N LYS A 25 1.43 -3.63 -8.98
CA LYS A 25 2.67 -3.40 -9.75
C LYS A 25 3.05 -1.92 -9.84
N MET A 26 2.07 -1.01 -9.79
CA MET A 26 2.32 0.44 -9.82
C MET A 26 2.87 0.99 -8.49
N LEU A 27 2.72 0.24 -7.39
CA LEU A 27 2.93 0.73 -6.03
C LEU A 27 4.29 0.39 -5.43
N LEU A 28 5.15 -0.38 -6.12
CA LEU A 28 6.48 -0.72 -5.59
C LEU A 28 7.35 0.55 -5.52
N ILE A 29 7.64 1.01 -4.29
CA ILE A 29 8.44 2.23 -4.08
C ILE A 29 9.84 1.96 -3.52
N LYS A 30 10.07 0.78 -2.93
CA LYS A 30 11.35 0.45 -2.30
C LYS A 30 11.54 -1.06 -2.15
N GLU A 31 12.79 -1.50 -2.27
CA GLU A 31 13.25 -2.82 -1.85
C GLU A 31 14.34 -2.67 -0.78
N VAL A 32 14.27 -3.46 0.29
CA VAL A 32 15.24 -3.46 1.39
C VAL A 32 15.43 -4.87 1.91
N ASN A 33 16.65 -5.42 1.81
CA ASN A 33 17.00 -6.76 2.33
C ASN A 33 16.01 -7.86 1.90
N GLY A 34 15.59 -7.85 0.63
CA GLY A 34 14.62 -8.80 0.07
C GLY A 34 13.16 -8.55 0.45
N SER A 35 12.86 -7.53 1.28
CA SER A 35 11.50 -7.06 1.51
C SER A 35 11.12 -5.97 0.51
N LYS A 36 9.88 -5.97 0.04
CA LYS A 36 9.33 -5.00 -0.89
C LYS A 36 8.32 -4.11 -0.18
N ILE A 37 8.37 -2.80 -0.44
CA ILE A 37 7.40 -1.83 0.10
C ILE A 37 6.53 -1.35 -1.05
N TYR A 38 5.25 -1.68 -0.96
CA TYR A 38 4.22 -1.22 -1.88
C TYR A 38 3.40 -0.14 -1.18
N ALA A 39 3.44 1.10 -1.66
CA ALA A 39 2.74 2.20 -0.99
C ALA A 39 2.44 3.38 -1.91
N LYS A 40 1.47 4.20 -1.50
CA LYS A 40 1.20 5.51 -2.10
C LYS A 40 1.27 6.61 -1.05
N SER A 41 1.93 7.70 -1.42
CA SER A 41 1.95 8.94 -0.64
C SER A 41 0.77 9.86 -0.95
N GLY A 42 0.36 10.67 0.00
CA GLY A 42 -0.61 11.75 -0.18
C GLY A 42 -0.24 12.97 0.66
N TRP A 43 -0.57 14.17 0.19
CA TRP A 43 -0.43 15.41 0.96
C TRP A 43 -1.63 16.31 0.63
N GLY A 44 -2.53 16.46 1.60
CA GLY A 44 -3.68 17.37 1.51
C GLY A 44 -3.24 18.80 1.74
N MET A 45 -2.85 19.51 0.68
CA MET A 45 -2.38 20.90 0.75
C MET A 45 -3.52 21.91 0.90
N ASP A 46 -4.72 21.57 0.44
CA ASP A 46 -5.89 22.46 0.37
C ASP A 46 -6.79 22.40 1.63
N VAL A 47 -6.30 21.82 2.73
CA VAL A 47 -7.02 21.68 4.01
C VAL A 47 -6.20 22.21 5.17
N THR A 48 -6.86 22.65 6.24
CA THR A 48 -6.22 23.11 7.49
C THR A 48 -6.84 22.40 8.69
N PRO A 49 -6.04 21.70 9.52
CA PRO A 49 -4.61 21.43 9.34
C PRO A 49 -4.34 20.58 8.09
N GLN A 50 -3.16 20.74 7.50
CA GLN A 50 -2.72 19.85 6.42
C GLN A 50 -2.53 18.44 6.95
N VAL A 51 -2.65 17.46 6.06
CA VAL A 51 -2.46 16.05 6.39
C VAL A 51 -1.60 15.34 5.36
N GLY A 52 -0.59 14.61 5.84
CA GLY A 52 0.28 13.78 5.02
C GLY A 52 -0.06 12.31 5.22
N TRP A 53 0.05 11.49 4.19
CA TRP A 53 -0.23 10.05 4.27
C TRP A 53 0.85 9.23 3.58
N LEU A 54 1.16 8.08 4.15
CA LEU A 54 1.83 6.98 3.46
C LEU A 54 1.13 5.68 3.83
N THR A 55 0.38 5.12 2.88
CA THR A 55 -0.42 3.90 3.08
C THR A 55 0.06 2.80 2.13
N GLY A 56 0.19 1.57 2.64
CA GLY A 56 0.74 0.46 1.87
C GLY A 56 0.92 -0.83 2.69
N TRP A 57 1.77 -1.73 2.19
CA TRP A 57 2.22 -2.90 2.93
C TRP A 57 3.69 -3.22 2.65
N VAL A 58 4.31 -3.91 3.60
CA VAL A 58 5.59 -4.59 3.41
C VAL A 58 5.29 -6.04 3.01
N GLU A 59 5.84 -6.47 1.88
CA GLU A 59 5.91 -7.88 1.49
C GLU A 59 7.30 -8.41 1.81
N GLN A 60 7.39 -9.29 2.81
CA GLN A 60 8.63 -9.92 3.21
C GLN A 60 9.04 -11.01 2.21
N ALA A 61 10.32 -11.37 2.19
CA ALA A 61 10.83 -12.41 1.30
C ALA A 61 10.14 -13.79 1.46
N ASN A 62 9.54 -14.06 2.64
CA ASN A 62 8.76 -15.26 2.91
C ASN A 62 7.27 -15.15 2.46
N GLY A 63 6.89 -14.07 1.77
CA GLY A 63 5.53 -13.81 1.30
C GLY A 63 4.58 -13.22 2.35
N LYS A 64 5.02 -13.04 3.60
CA LYS A 64 4.19 -12.40 4.64
C LYS A 64 3.97 -10.93 4.29
N LYS A 65 2.71 -10.51 4.32
CA LYS A 65 2.29 -9.13 4.06
C LYS A 65 1.92 -8.44 5.37
N ILE A 66 2.47 -7.25 5.58
CA ILE A 66 2.26 -6.45 6.79
C ILE A 66 1.76 -5.07 6.34
N PRO A 67 0.44 -4.80 6.41
CA PRO A 67 -0.15 -3.52 6.03
C PRO A 67 0.20 -2.41 7.03
N PHE A 68 0.25 -1.17 6.55
CA PHE A 68 0.47 0.01 7.37
C PHE A 68 -0.26 1.24 6.79
N SER A 69 -0.51 2.22 7.66
CA SER A 69 -0.92 3.57 7.28
C SER A 69 -0.29 4.55 8.27
N LEU A 70 0.40 5.56 7.76
CA LEU A 70 0.96 6.67 8.53
C LEU A 70 0.24 7.96 8.16
N ASN A 71 -0.14 8.76 9.18
CA ASN A 71 -0.88 10.00 9.04
C ASN A 71 -0.67 11.00 10.18
#